data_AF-A0A371X5X6-F1
#
_entry.id   AF-A0A371X5X6-F1
#
_cell.length_a   1.000
_cell.length_b   1.000
_cell.length_c   1.000
_cell.angle_alpha   90.00
_cell.angle_beta   90.00
_cell.angle_gamma   90.00
#
_symmetry.space_group_name_H-M   'P 1'
#
loop_
_entity.id
_entity.type
_entity.pdbx_description
1 polymer ?
#
loop_
_entity_poly.entity_id
_entity_poly.type
_entity_poly.pdbx_seq_one_letter_code
_entity_poly.pdbx_strand_id
1 'polypeptide(L)'
;MRIIRDMLRGTRTLPHVGNHPGTYCLLWLIGFGVLAGAKSGGLAGALAGLAVMSFGVGPIYLWGAYDRARLSDALEEREVSSK
;
A
#
# COMPACT_ATOMS: atom_id res chain seq x y z
N MET A 1 -0.24 5.80 -17.99
CA MET A 1 0.83 6.11 -17.00
C MET A 1 1.35 4.81 -16.41
N ARG A 2 2.57 4.39 -16.76
CA ARG A 2 3.18 3.12 -16.26
C ARG A 2 3.26 3.09 -14.72
N ILE A 3 3.63 4.23 -14.12
CA ILE A 3 3.79 4.39 -12.66
C ILE A 3 2.51 4.03 -11.87
N ILE A 4 1.35 4.56 -12.27
CA ILE A 4 0.08 4.29 -11.57
C ILE A 4 -0.30 2.80 -11.67
N ARG A 5 -0.06 2.19 -12.84
CA ARG A 5 -0.29 0.76 -13.04
C ARG A 5 0.60 -0.06 -12.12
N ASP A 6 1.87 0.30 -12.02
CA ASP A 6 2.85 -0.41 -11.19
C ASP A 6 2.51 -0.26 -9.69
N MET A 7 2.10 0.93 -9.26
CA MET A 7 1.58 1.15 -7.90
C MET A 7 0.38 0.24 -7.60
N LEU A 8 -0.64 0.23 -8.47
CA LEU A 8 -1.84 -0.60 -8.27
C LEU A 8 -1.54 -2.11 -8.35
N ARG A 9 -0.61 -2.52 -9.20
CA ARG A 9 -0.17 -3.93 -9.27
C ARG A 9 0.59 -4.31 -8.00
N GLY A 10 1.44 -3.42 -7.52
CA GLY A 10 2.27 -3.63 -6.33
C GLY A 10 1.51 -3.72 -5.01
N THR A 11 0.25 -3.27 -4.95
CA THR A 11 -0.61 -3.50 -3.78
C THR A 11 -1.15 -4.92 -3.70
N ARG A 12 -0.98 -5.73 -4.75
CA ARG A 12 -1.45 -7.12 -4.83
C ARG A 12 -0.30 -8.09 -4.58
N THR A 13 -0.62 -9.37 -4.56
CA THR A 13 0.38 -10.44 -4.59
C THR A 13 1.12 -10.42 -5.92
N LEU A 14 2.45 -10.38 -5.88
CA LEU A 14 3.32 -10.43 -7.05
C LEU A 14 4.14 -11.72 -7.08
N PRO A 15 4.52 -12.19 -8.27
CA PRO A 15 5.57 -13.20 -8.42
C PRO A 15 6.85 -12.76 -7.70
N HIS A 16 7.62 -13.72 -7.18
CA HIS A 16 8.93 -13.54 -6.54
C HIS A 16 8.96 -12.77 -5.21
N VAL A 17 8.10 -11.78 -5.00
CA VAL A 17 8.10 -10.93 -3.80
C VAL A 17 6.89 -11.17 -2.89
N GLY A 18 5.84 -11.84 -3.37
CA GLY A 18 4.67 -12.24 -2.59
C GLY A 18 3.72 -11.08 -2.23
N ASN A 19 3.09 -11.15 -1.06
CA ASN A 19 2.17 -10.11 -0.55
C ASN A 19 2.91 -8.86 -0.07
N HIS A 20 2.26 -7.69 -0.18
CA HIS A 20 2.84 -6.43 0.27
C HIS A 20 2.98 -6.41 1.81
N PRO A 21 4.21 -6.29 2.35
CA PRO A 21 4.44 -6.44 3.80
C PRO A 21 3.79 -5.33 4.62
N GLY A 22 3.65 -4.14 4.05
CA GLY A 22 3.03 -2.98 4.70
C GLY A 22 1.50 -3.01 4.79
N THR A 23 0.81 -3.97 4.17
CA THR A 23 -0.68 -3.94 4.10
C THR A 23 -1.32 -4.04 5.47
N TYR A 24 -0.86 -4.97 6.32
CA TYR A 24 -1.39 -5.10 7.67
C TYR A 24 -1.13 -3.85 8.51
N CYS A 25 0.08 -3.28 8.42
CA CYS A 25 0.44 -2.05 9.13
C CYS A 25 -0.43 -0.86 8.69
N LEU A 26 -0.64 -0.70 7.37
CA LEU A 26 -1.53 0.34 6.84
C LEU A 26 -2.95 0.21 7.40
N LEU A 27 -3.53 -0.98 7.35
CA LEU A 27 -4.89 -1.23 7.84
C LEU A 27 -5.01 -0.94 9.34
N TRP A 28 -4.01 -1.32 10.13
CA TRP A 28 -3.97 -1.00 11.56
C TRP A 28 -3.91 0.50 11.81
N LEU A 29 -3.02 1.22 11.13
CA LEU A 29 -2.87 2.66 11.27
C LEU A 29 -4.15 3.41 10.88
N ILE A 30 -4.75 3.04 9.75
CA ILE A 30 -6.05 3.58 9.32
C ILE A 30 -7.13 3.25 10.36
N GLY A 31 -7.19 2.00 10.83
CA GLY A 31 -8.14 1.56 11.84
C GLY A 31 -8.04 2.37 13.13
N PHE A 32 -6.83 2.59 13.65
CA PHE A 32 -6.61 3.42 14.83
C PHE A 32 -7.02 4.88 14.60
N GLY A 33 -6.71 5.46 13.44
CA GLY A 33 -7.15 6.82 13.11
C GLY A 33 -8.66 6.96 13.04
N VAL A 34 -9.34 5.99 12.41
CA VAL A 34 -10.81 5.94 12.35
C VAL A 34 -11.41 5.84 13.74
N LEU A 35 -10.93 4.93 14.59
CA LEU A 35 -11.44 4.76 15.96
C LEU A 35 -11.17 6.00 16.83
N ALA A 36 -9.98 6.58 16.73
CA ALA A 36 -9.62 7.80 17.45
C ALA A 36 -10.51 8.97 17.03
N GLY A 37 -10.71 9.17 15.72
CA GLY A 37 -11.60 10.18 15.19
C GLY A 37 -13.06 9.96 15.60
N ALA A 38 -13.53 8.70 15.54
CA ALA A 38 -14.89 8.32 15.93
C ALA A 38 -15.18 8.67 17.39
N LYS A 39 -14.22 8.42 18.29
CA LYS A 39 -14.34 8.75 19.71
C LYS A 39 -14.53 10.25 19.97
N SER A 40 -13.88 11.11 19.19
CA SER A 40 -13.92 12.57 19.39
C SER A 40 -15.02 13.30 18.62
N GLY A 41 -15.49 12.74 17.50
CA GLY A 41 -16.40 13.46 16.58
C GLY A 41 -17.47 12.59 15.92
N GLY A 42 -17.74 11.38 16.44
CA GLY A 42 -18.72 10.45 15.87
C GLY A 42 -18.39 10.10 14.42
N LEU A 43 -19.39 10.01 13.56
CA LEU A 43 -19.20 9.63 12.16
C LEU A 43 -18.30 10.62 11.39
N ALA A 44 -18.46 11.94 11.62
CA ALA A 44 -17.64 12.95 10.96
C ALA A 44 -16.17 12.83 11.37
N GLY A 45 -15.90 12.59 12.66
CA GLY A 45 -14.56 12.32 13.16
C GLY A 45 -13.96 11.03 12.60
N ALA A 46 -14.75 9.97 12.45
CA ALA A 46 -14.32 8.71 11.84
C ALA A 46 -13.85 8.91 10.38
N LEU A 47 -14.62 9.66 9.59
CA LEU A 47 -14.27 9.97 8.20
C LEU A 47 -13.04 10.87 8.11
N ALA A 48 -12.90 11.85 9.02
CA ALA A 48 -11.70 12.68 9.11
C ALA A 48 -10.47 11.83 9.47
N GLY A 49 -10.58 10.91 10.42
CA GLY A 49 -9.53 9.98 10.80
C GLY A 49 -9.11 9.05 9.66
N LEU A 50 -10.08 8.51 8.91
CA LEU A 50 -9.83 7.74 7.69
C LEU A 50 -9.02 8.56 6.68
N ALA A 51 -9.46 9.78 6.39
CA ALA A 51 -8.82 10.64 5.40
C ALA A 51 -7.39 10.98 5.84
N VAL A 52 -7.20 11.49 7.06
CA VAL A 52 -5.89 11.89 7.58
C VAL A 52 -4.90 10.72 7.52
N MET A 53 -5.29 9.52 7.98
CA MET A 53 -4.40 8.37 7.92
C MET A 53 -4.15 7.91 6.49
N SER A 54 -5.19 7.84 5.64
CA SER A 54 -5.02 7.41 4.25
C SER A 54 -4.09 8.35 3.47
N PHE A 55 -4.19 9.67 3.66
CA PHE A 55 -3.30 10.62 3.02
C PHE A 55 -1.93 10.72 3.70
N GLY A 56 -1.84 10.49 5.00
CA GLY A 56 -0.58 10.52 5.75
C GLY A 56 0.32 9.34 5.45
N VAL A 57 -0.22 8.12 5.42
CA VAL A 57 0.57 6.89 5.22
C VAL A 57 0.34 6.20 3.87
N GLY A 58 -0.73 6.53 3.16
CA GLY A 58 -1.02 5.97 1.84
C GLY A 58 0.07 6.23 0.79
N PRO A 59 0.68 7.43 0.68
CA PRO A 59 1.77 7.66 -0.26
C PRO A 59 2.98 6.76 -0.02
N ILE A 60 3.32 6.50 1.25
CA ILE A 60 4.43 5.60 1.63
C ILE A 60 4.09 4.16 1.23
N TYR A 61 2.86 3.72 1.47
CA TYR A 61 2.39 2.41 1.04
C TYR A 61 2.44 2.25 -0.49
N LEU A 62 1.97 3.26 -1.24
CA LEU A 62 2.01 3.24 -2.71
C LEU A 62 3.43 3.29 -3.27
N TRP A 63 4.36 3.96 -2.59
CA TRP A 63 5.77 3.93 -2.93
C TRP A 63 6.34 2.52 -2.79
N GLY A 64 6.07 1.84 -1.66
CA GLY A 64 6.48 0.45 -1.45
C GLY A 64 5.88 -0.51 -2.49
N ALA A 65 4.62 -0.28 -2.88
CA ALA A 65 3.98 -1.03 -3.95
C ALA A 65 4.69 -0.85 -5.30
N TYR A 66 5.01 0.39 -5.67
CA TYR A 66 5.75 0.69 -6.89
C TYR A 66 7.12 0.01 -6.93
N ASP A 67 7.90 0.09 -5.85
CA ASP A 67 9.23 -0.50 -5.78
C ASP A 67 9.19 -2.04 -5.91
N ARG A 68 8.25 -2.68 -5.21
CA ARG A 68 8.05 -4.14 -5.29
C ARG A 68 7.61 -4.60 -6.67
N ALA A 69 6.77 -3.84 -7.36
CA ALA A 69 6.38 -4.15 -8.73
C ALA A 69 7.60 -4.21 -9.66
N ARG A 70 8.49 -3.21 -9.56
CA ARG A 70 9.72 -3.17 -10.36
C ARG A 70 10.71 -4.26 -9.98
N LEU A 71 10.83 -4.57 -8.69
CA LEU A 71 11.68 -5.67 -8.23
C LEU A 71 11.19 -7.02 -8.80
N SER A 72 9.88 -7.26 -8.78
CA SER A 72 9.29 -8.46 -9.39
C SER A 72 9.61 -8.57 -10.87
N ASP A 73 9.51 -7.48 -11.63
CA ASP A 73 9.81 -7.50 -13.08
C ASP A 73 11.29 -7.76 -13.34
N ALA A 74 12.18 -7.15 -12.55
CA ALA A 74 13.62 -7.35 -12.67
C ALA A 74 14.05 -8.80 -12.33
N LEU A 75 13.36 -9.46 -11.41
CA LEU A 75 13.61 -10.88 -11.08
C LEU A 75 13.12 -11.80 -12.20
N GLU A 76 11.95 -11.53 -12.78
CA GLU A 76 11.42 -12.25 -13.93
C GLU A 76 12.39 -12.17 -15.13
N GLU A 77 12.87 -10.96 -15.47
CA GLU A 77 13.82 -10.75 -16.56
C GLU A 77 15.14 -11.52 -16.33
N ARG A 78 15.63 -11.56 -15.09
CA ARG A 78 16.83 -12.35 -14.73
C ARG A 78 16.60 -13.85 -14.87
N GLU A 79 15.43 -14.35 -14.47
CA GLU A 79 15.12 -15.78 -14.59
C GLU A 79 15.03 -16.19 -16.06
N VAL A 80 14.42 -15.36 -16.92
CA VAL A 80 14.34 -15.61 -18.37
C VAL A 80 15.73 -15.56 -19.00
N SER A 81 16.59 -14.59 -18.63
CA SER A 81 17.94 -14.47 -19.18
C SER A 81 18.91 -15.58 -18.74
N SER A 82 18.58 -16.31 -17.67
CA SER A 82 19.40 -17.42 -17.16
C SER A 82 19.05 -18.78 -17.77
N LYS A 83 18.00 -18.83 -18.61
CA LYS A 83 17.55 -20.03 -19.35
C LYS A 83 18.03 -19.96 -20.78
#